data_AF-A0A2C9LH44-F1
#
_entry.id   AF-A0A2C9LH44-F1
#
_cell.length_a   1.000
_cell.length_b   1.000
_cell.length_c   1.000
_cell.angle_alpha   90.00
_cell.angle_beta   90.00
_cell.angle_gamma   90.00
#
_symmetry.space_group_name_H-M   'P 1'
#
loop_
_entity.id
_entity.type
_entity.pdbx_description
1 polymer ?
#
loop_
_entity_poly.entity_id
_entity_poly.type
_entity_poly.pdbx_seq_one_letter_code
_entity_poly.pdbx_strand_id
1 'polypeptide(L)'
;MEIYDRVAKVVAPKKIKLKAAEADLSNLMDTLNKKRAELAAVEKKLEDMTNTLQAMKDKKEQLEYNVDLCGKKLIRAEKLIGGLGGEKTRWTDAAKELQKIYDNLIGDILISAGVIAYLGPFTSSFRDDITTAWVKLCL
;
A
#
# COMPACT_ATOMS: atom_id res chain seq x y z
N MET A 1 2.25 87.58 39.36
CA MET A 1 2.76 87.36 37.98
C MET A 1 4.22 86.88 37.97
N GLU A 2 5.10 87.42 38.83
CA GLU A 2 6.51 87.01 39.04
C GLU A 2 6.80 85.50 39.17
N ILE A 3 6.00 84.77 39.95
CA ILE A 3 6.23 83.33 40.23
C ILE A 3 5.99 82.48 38.96
N TYR A 4 5.03 82.88 38.12
CA TYR A 4 4.68 82.16 36.90
C TYR A 4 5.76 82.32 35.82
N ASP A 5 6.36 83.51 35.69
CA ASP A 5 7.44 83.77 34.72
C ASP A 5 8.73 83.03 35.08
N ARG A 6 9.06 82.97 36.38
CA ARG A 6 10.24 82.26 36.89
C ARG A 6 10.12 80.75 36.70
N VAL A 7 8.94 80.19 36.94
CA VAL A 7 8.64 78.77 36.68
C VAL A 7 8.61 78.49 35.17
N ALA A 8 8.03 79.38 34.35
CA ALA A 8 8.01 79.21 32.90
C ALA A 8 9.42 79.13 32.29
N LYS A 9 10.38 79.96 32.75
CA LYS A 9 11.78 79.91 32.31
C LYS A 9 12.49 78.59 32.64
N VAL A 10 12.13 77.92 33.73
CA VAL A 10 12.71 76.62 34.12
C VAL A 10 12.01 75.45 33.42
N VAL A 11 10.70 75.56 33.17
CA VAL A 11 9.88 74.49 32.59
C VAL A 11 9.95 74.48 31.07
N ALA A 12 10.15 75.62 30.41
CA ALA A 12 10.31 75.70 28.95
C ALA A 12 11.43 74.80 28.39
N PRO A 13 12.68 74.83 28.90
CA PRO A 13 13.72 73.93 28.40
C PRO A 13 13.44 72.45 28.70
N LYS A 14 12.74 72.14 29.79
CA LYS A 14 12.30 70.78 30.09
C LYS A 14 11.22 70.29 29.12
N LYS A 15 10.27 71.15 28.75
CA LYS A 15 9.25 70.83 27.72
C LYS A 15 9.87 70.62 26.34
N ILE A 16 10.89 71.39 25.98
CA ILE A 16 11.61 71.20 24.70
C ILE A 16 12.35 69.86 24.70
N LYS A 17 13.08 69.54 25.78
CA LYS A 17 13.77 68.23 25.91
C LYS A 17 12.79 67.05 25.94
N LEU A 18 11.67 67.19 26.63
CA LEU A 18 10.61 66.18 26.64
C LEU A 18 10.09 65.94 25.23
N LYS A 19 9.74 67.01 24.50
CA LYS A 19 9.22 66.91 23.13
C LYS A 19 10.22 66.29 22.16
N ALA A 20 11.52 66.58 22.31
CA ALA A 20 12.57 65.95 21.52
C ALA A 20 12.69 64.45 21.82
N ALA A 21 12.70 64.06 23.10
CA ALA A 21 12.74 62.66 23.50
C ALA A 21 11.49 61.87 23.09
N GLU A 22 10.30 62.51 23.15
CA GLU A 22 9.05 61.93 22.66
C GLU A 22 9.06 61.71 21.14
N ALA A 23 9.64 62.65 20.38
CA ALA A 23 9.81 62.50 18.94
C ALA A 23 10.78 61.35 18.59
N ASP A 24 11.92 61.27 19.29
CA ASP A 24 12.88 60.17 19.11
C ASP A 24 12.29 58.82 19.49
N LEU A 25 11.55 58.75 20.59
CA LEU A 25 10.83 57.56 21.03
C LEU A 25 9.82 57.11 19.96
N SER A 26 9.05 58.04 19.38
CA SER A 26 8.10 57.74 18.30
C SER A 26 8.80 57.13 17.09
N ASN A 27 9.90 57.73 16.64
CA ASN A 27 10.67 57.23 15.49
C ASN A 27 11.26 55.84 15.73
N LEU A 28 11.75 55.58 16.95
CA LEU A 28 12.26 54.27 17.34
C LEU A 28 11.15 53.22 17.43
N MET A 29 9.98 53.58 17.96
CA MET A 29 8.81 52.68 18.00
C MET A 29 8.34 52.34 16.58
N ASP A 30 8.30 53.29 15.66
CA ASP A 30 7.94 53.03 14.27
C ASP A 30 8.92 52.06 13.60
N THR A 31 10.21 52.26 13.83
CA THR A 31 11.27 51.37 13.30
C THR A 31 11.19 49.97 13.91
N LEU A 32 10.96 49.88 15.22
CA LEU A 32 10.78 48.62 15.94
C LEU A 32 9.57 47.85 15.40
N ASN A 33 8.44 48.55 15.21
CA ASN A 33 7.20 47.93 14.70
C ASN A 33 7.37 47.44 13.27
N LYS A 34 8.08 48.18 12.40
CA LYS A 34 8.43 47.71 11.05
C LYS A 34 9.27 46.43 11.10
N LYS A 35 10.31 46.40 11.95
CA LYS A 35 11.16 45.20 12.09
C LYS A 35 10.43 44.01 12.68
N ARG A 36 9.52 44.22 13.63
CA ARG A 36 8.64 43.16 14.15
C ARG A 36 7.69 42.62 13.07
N ALA A 37 7.14 43.49 12.22
CA ALA A 37 6.29 43.07 11.11
C ALA A 37 7.08 42.27 10.06
N GLU A 38 8.29 42.70 9.71
CA GLU A 38 9.20 41.95 8.83
C GLU A 38 9.53 40.57 9.43
N LEU A 39 9.86 40.52 10.72
CA LEU A 39 10.16 39.26 11.43
C LEU A 39 8.96 38.31 11.38
N ALA A 40 7.77 38.78 11.73
CA ALA A 40 6.55 37.98 11.73
C ALA A 40 6.22 37.43 10.33
N ALA A 41 6.48 38.21 9.27
CA ALA A 41 6.29 37.76 7.90
C ALA A 41 7.26 36.63 7.52
N VAL A 42 8.53 36.73 7.95
CA VAL A 42 9.54 35.70 7.71
C VAL A 42 9.25 34.44 8.53
N GLU A 43 8.89 34.58 9.81
CA GLU A 43 8.52 33.48 10.69
C GLU A 43 7.32 32.70 10.12
N LYS A 44 6.28 33.41 9.68
CA LYS A 44 5.13 32.78 9.03
C LYS A 44 5.53 32.00 7.78
N LYS A 45 6.37 32.58 6.92
CA LYS A 45 6.85 31.89 5.71
C LYS A 45 7.68 30.65 6.04
N LEU A 46 8.48 30.72 7.11
CA LEU A 46 9.28 29.59 7.60
C LEU A 46 8.38 28.47 8.11
N GLU A 47 7.33 28.82 8.87
CA GLU A 47 6.33 27.87 9.34
C GLU A 47 5.62 27.17 8.18
N ASP A 48 5.13 27.93 7.20
CA ASP A 48 4.49 27.40 6.00
C ASP A 48 5.41 26.44 5.22
N MET A 49 6.68 26.81 5.06
CA MET A 49 7.69 25.95 4.41
C MET A 49 7.98 24.68 5.22
N THR A 50 8.01 24.78 6.54
CA THR A 50 8.27 23.64 7.43
C THR A 50 7.11 22.65 7.39
N ASN A 51 5.88 23.15 7.43
CA ASN A 51 4.66 22.35 7.30
C ASN A 51 4.60 21.65 5.94
N THR A 52 4.91 22.38 4.86
CA THR A 52 4.95 21.81 3.51
C THR A 52 6.02 20.73 3.39
N LEU A 53 7.21 20.98 3.94
CA LEU A 53 8.31 20.02 3.91
C LEU A 53 7.98 18.75 4.69
N GLN A 54 7.31 18.87 5.85
CA GLN A 54 6.88 17.71 6.61
C GLN A 54 5.84 16.89 5.83
N ALA A 55 4.81 17.54 5.28
CA ALA A 55 3.79 16.86 4.48
C ALA A 55 4.38 16.12 3.26
N MET A 56 5.38 16.73 2.59
CA MET A 56 6.07 16.10 1.47
C MET A 56 6.95 14.91 1.89
N LYS A 57 7.58 14.99 3.07
CA LYS A 57 8.34 13.86 3.63
C LYS A 57 7.43 12.68 3.95
N ASP A 58 6.31 12.93 4.61
CA ASP A 58 5.34 11.88 4.96
C ASP A 58 4.79 11.21 3.68
N LYS A 59 4.48 12.03 2.66
CA LYS A 59 4.03 11.52 1.36
C LYS A 59 5.11 10.70 0.66
N LYS A 60 6.37 11.13 0.73
CA LYS A 60 7.51 10.39 0.16
C LYS A 60 7.66 9.02 0.84
N GLU A 61 7.64 8.98 2.16
CA GLU A 61 7.77 7.73 2.92
C GLU A 61 6.62 6.76 2.59
N GLN A 62 5.39 7.27 2.50
CA GLN A 62 4.25 6.45 2.12
C GLN A 62 4.34 5.91 0.69
N LEU A 63 4.86 6.69 -0.25
CA LEU A 63 5.13 6.25 -1.61
C LEU A 63 6.21 5.17 -1.66
N GLU A 64 7.32 5.36 -0.95
CA GLU A 64 8.41 4.38 -0.86
C GLU A 64 7.91 3.05 -0.27
N TYR A 65 7.10 3.11 0.79
CA TYR A 65 6.45 1.94 1.38
C TYR A 65 5.54 1.22 0.37
N ASN A 66 4.71 1.96 -0.36
CA ASN A 66 3.79 1.38 -1.34
C ASN A 66 4.54 0.70 -2.50
N VAL A 67 5.64 1.29 -2.96
CA VAL A 67 6.49 0.71 -4.01
C VAL A 67 7.13 -0.59 -3.53
N ASP A 68 7.71 -0.60 -2.33
CA ASP A 68 8.30 -1.82 -1.74
C ASP A 68 7.25 -2.92 -1.55
N LEU A 69 6.07 -2.57 -1.01
CA LEU A 69 4.97 -3.52 -0.83
C LEU A 69 4.50 -4.09 -2.17
N CYS A 70 4.38 -3.25 -3.20
CA CYS A 70 4.00 -3.68 -4.55
C CYS A 70 5.05 -4.61 -5.15
N GLY A 71 6.34 -4.26 -5.03
CA GLY A 71 7.44 -5.11 -5.48
C GLY A 71 7.43 -6.49 -4.81
N LYS A 72 7.23 -6.53 -3.48
CA LYS A 72 7.08 -7.78 -2.73
C LYS A 72 5.87 -8.60 -3.18
N LYS A 73 4.74 -7.95 -3.48
CA LYS A 73 3.55 -8.63 -4.02
C LYS A 73 3.80 -9.21 -5.40
N LEU A 74 4.50 -8.48 -6.28
CA LEU A 74 4.87 -8.97 -7.62
C LEU A 74 5.76 -10.20 -7.54
N ILE A 75 6.82 -10.19 -6.72
CA ILE A 75 7.71 -11.35 -6.55
C ILE A 75 6.92 -12.58 -6.06
N ARG A 76 6.00 -12.40 -5.12
CA ARG A 76 5.14 -13.50 -4.64
C ARG A 76 4.21 -14.01 -5.72
N ALA A 77 3.59 -13.11 -6.49
CA ALA A 77 2.71 -13.47 -7.60
C ALA A 77 3.46 -14.23 -8.69
N GLU A 78 4.68 -13.78 -9.04
CA GLU A 78 5.53 -14.45 -10.02
C GLU A 78 5.93 -15.86 -9.55
N LYS A 79 6.30 -16.03 -8.29
CA LYS A 79 6.58 -17.36 -7.71
C LYS A 79 5.35 -18.27 -7.78
N LEU A 80 4.17 -17.75 -7.47
CA LEU A 80 2.93 -18.51 -7.57
C LEU A 80 2.66 -18.90 -9.03
N ILE A 81 2.72 -17.96 -9.97
CA ILE A 81 2.48 -18.22 -11.40
C ILE A 81 3.51 -19.24 -11.94
N GLY A 82 4.79 -19.09 -11.57
CA GLY A 82 5.85 -20.01 -11.96
C GLY A 82 5.65 -21.41 -11.38
N GLY A 83 5.25 -21.52 -10.11
CA GLY A 83 4.95 -22.80 -9.46
C GLY A 83 3.68 -23.48 -9.99
N LEU A 84 2.63 -22.69 -10.24
CA LEU A 84 1.30 -23.16 -10.68
C LEU A 84 1.18 -23.34 -12.20
N GLY A 85 2.12 -22.82 -12.98
CA GLY A 85 2.07 -22.85 -14.46
C GLY A 85 2.03 -24.28 -15.01
N GLY A 86 2.84 -25.18 -14.46
CA GLY A 86 2.80 -26.61 -14.80
C GLY A 86 1.62 -27.36 -14.18
N GLU A 87 1.16 -26.90 -13.01
CA GLU A 87 0.06 -27.55 -12.28
C GLU A 87 -1.27 -27.43 -13.01
N LYS A 88 -1.55 -26.31 -13.68
CA LYS A 88 -2.76 -26.16 -14.50
C LYS A 88 -2.88 -27.26 -15.55
N THR A 89 -1.81 -27.49 -16.33
CA THR A 89 -1.79 -28.53 -17.35
C THR A 89 -1.96 -29.90 -16.71
N ARG A 90 -1.21 -30.18 -15.64
CA ARG A 90 -1.30 -31.45 -14.89
C ARG A 90 -2.71 -31.74 -14.38
N TRP A 91 -3.39 -30.76 -13.78
CA TRP A 91 -4.75 -30.93 -13.29
C TRP A 91 -5.76 -31.06 -14.42
N THR A 92 -5.55 -30.34 -15.52
CA THR A 92 -6.41 -30.46 -16.71
C THR A 92 -6.32 -31.87 -17.31
N ASP A 93 -5.11 -32.40 -17.44
CA ASP A 93 -4.91 -33.75 -17.99
C ASP A 93 -5.37 -34.84 -17.02
N ALA A 94 -5.14 -34.67 -15.71
CA ALA A 94 -5.69 -35.56 -14.69
C ALA A 94 -7.22 -35.58 -14.72
N ALA A 95 -7.87 -34.42 -14.87
CA ALA A 95 -9.33 -34.34 -14.97
C ALA A 95 -9.86 -35.07 -16.22
N LYS A 96 -9.18 -34.92 -17.37
CA LYS A 96 -9.55 -35.67 -18.58
C LYS A 96 -9.41 -37.18 -18.40
N GLU A 97 -8.35 -37.62 -17.74
CA GLU A 97 -8.13 -39.04 -17.50
C GLU A 97 -9.14 -39.62 -16.51
N LEU A 98 -9.46 -38.88 -15.44
CA LEU A 98 -10.55 -39.25 -14.53
C LEU A 98 -11.89 -39.35 -15.25
N GLN A 99 -12.17 -38.46 -16.21
CA GLN A 99 -13.42 -38.54 -16.97
C GLN A 99 -13.50 -39.83 -17.78
N LYS A 100 -12.41 -40.25 -18.45
CA LYS A 100 -12.39 -41.53 -19.19
C LYS A 100 -12.62 -42.71 -18.25
N ILE A 101 -11.96 -42.72 -17.10
CA ILE A 101 -12.14 -43.77 -16.09
C ILE A 101 -13.59 -43.79 -15.62
N TYR A 102 -14.19 -42.62 -15.38
CA TYR A 102 -15.58 -42.50 -14.96
C TYR A 102 -16.55 -43.05 -16.02
N ASP A 103 -16.33 -42.72 -17.29
CA ASP A 103 -17.17 -43.19 -18.40
C ASP A 103 -17.09 -44.71 -18.56
N ASN A 104 -15.92 -45.32 -18.32
CA ASN A 104 -15.71 -46.77 -18.41
C ASN A 104 -16.06 -47.55 -17.13
N LEU A 105 -16.25 -46.85 -16.00
CA LEU A 105 -16.33 -47.43 -14.67
C LEU A 105 -17.35 -48.56 -14.53
N ILE A 106 -18.52 -48.39 -15.14
CA ILE A 106 -19.61 -49.37 -15.05
C ILE A 106 -19.21 -50.69 -15.72
N GLY A 107 -18.59 -50.62 -16.89
CA GLY A 107 -18.09 -51.78 -17.63
C GLY A 107 -16.94 -52.47 -16.88
N ASP A 108 -16.00 -51.68 -16.38
CA ASP A 108 -14.86 -52.19 -15.60
C ASP A 108 -15.32 -52.96 -14.35
N ILE A 109 -16.31 -52.43 -13.61
CA ILE A 109 -16.89 -53.08 -12.44
C ILE A 109 -17.60 -54.37 -12.84
N LEU A 110 -18.42 -54.35 -13.89
CA LEU A 110 -19.18 -55.53 -14.34
C LEU A 110 -18.26 -56.69 -14.72
N ILE A 111 -17.24 -56.41 -15.54
CA ILE A 111 -16.28 -57.41 -16.00
C ILE A 111 -15.45 -57.93 -14.82
N SER A 112 -14.94 -57.03 -13.98
CA SER A 112 -14.16 -57.42 -12.79
C SER A 112 -14.95 -58.33 -11.85
N ALA A 113 -16.21 -57.99 -11.58
CA ALA A 113 -17.10 -58.81 -10.74
C ALA A 113 -17.37 -60.18 -11.37
N GLY A 114 -17.60 -60.23 -12.69
CA GLY A 114 -17.79 -61.48 -13.43
C GLY A 114 -16.56 -62.40 -13.38
N VAL A 115 -15.36 -61.83 -13.53
CA VAL A 115 -14.10 -62.59 -13.45
C VAL A 115 -13.93 -63.21 -12.06
N ILE A 116 -14.13 -62.41 -11.00
CA ILE A 116 -13.99 -62.88 -9.62
C ILE A 116 -15.02 -63.98 -9.30
N ALA A 117 -16.26 -63.82 -9.74
CA ALA A 117 -17.36 -64.73 -9.40
C ALA A 117 -17.31 -66.05 -10.19
N TYR A 118 -16.97 -66.03 -11.48
CA TYR A 118 -17.18 -67.17 -12.37
C TYR A 118 -15.90 -67.76 -12.97
N LEU A 119 -14.84 -66.97 -13.11
CA LEU A 119 -13.66 -67.38 -13.88
C LEU A 119 -12.50 -67.95 -13.03
N GLY A 120 -12.65 -67.98 -11.70
CA GLY A 120 -11.63 -68.50 -10.77
C GLY A 120 -11.10 -69.91 -11.09
N PRO A 121 -11.96 -70.91 -11.37
CA PRO A 121 -11.53 -72.30 -11.62
C PRO A 121 -10.87 -72.56 -12.99
N PHE A 122 -10.94 -71.61 -13.93
CA PHE A 122 -10.49 -71.82 -15.30
C PHE A 122 -9.01 -71.46 -15.51
N THR A 123 -8.43 -71.94 -16.61
CA THR A 123 -7.05 -71.62 -17.02
C THR A 123 -6.92 -70.17 -17.47
N SER A 124 -5.71 -69.63 -17.45
CA SER A 124 -5.46 -68.23 -17.87
C SER A 124 -5.95 -67.95 -19.29
N SER A 125 -5.63 -68.83 -20.25
CA SER A 125 -6.05 -68.64 -21.64
C SER A 125 -7.57 -68.58 -21.80
N PHE A 126 -8.31 -69.44 -21.08
CA PHE A 126 -9.76 -69.42 -21.11
C PHE A 126 -10.33 -68.14 -20.47
N ARG A 127 -9.71 -67.65 -19.39
CA ARG A 127 -10.10 -66.36 -18.80
C ARG A 127 -9.87 -65.19 -19.75
N ASP A 128 -8.75 -65.18 -20.46
CA ASP A 128 -8.40 -64.12 -21.40
C ASP A 128 -9.38 -64.09 -22.59
N ASP A 129 -9.76 -65.26 -23.12
CA ASP A 129 -10.74 -65.39 -24.19
C ASP A 129 -12.12 -64.84 -23.78
N ILE A 130 -12.62 -65.26 -22.62
CA ILE A 130 -13.93 -64.84 -22.10
C ILE A 130 -13.92 -63.35 -21.73
N THR A 131 -12.87 -62.86 -21.08
CA THR A 131 -12.75 -61.45 -20.71
C THR A 131 -12.72 -60.57 -21.97
N THR A 132 -11.98 -60.98 -23.00
CA THR A 132 -11.95 -60.28 -24.30
C THR A 132 -13.32 -60.27 -24.97
N ALA A 133 -14.05 -61.38 -24.90
CA ALA A 133 -15.42 -61.46 -25.42
C ALA A 133 -16.38 -60.52 -24.66
N TRP A 134 -16.28 -60.46 -23.33
CA TRP A 134 -17.11 -59.59 -22.50
C TRP A 134 -16.80 -58.11 -22.72
N VAL A 135 -15.52 -57.72 -22.82
CA VAL A 135 -15.11 -56.35 -23.16
C VAL A 135 -15.76 -55.88 -24.47
N LYS A 136 -15.79 -56.74 -25.50
CA LYS A 136 -16.43 -56.41 -26.79
C LYS A 136 -17.93 -56.20 -26.72
N LEU A 137 -18.61 -56.74 -25.71
CA LEU A 137 -20.05 -56.56 -25.49
C LEU A 137 -20.36 -55.27 -24.71
N CYS A 138 -19.35 -54.68 -24.05
CA CYS A 138 -19.48 -53.45 -23.27
C CYS A 138 -19.09 -52.18 -24.06
N LEU A 139 -18.52 -52.34 -25.26
CA LEU A 139 -18.27 -51.27 -26.24
C LEU A 139 -19.48 -51.05 -27.14
#